data_AF-A0A2I0KGN1-F1
#
_entry.id   AF-A0A2I0KGN1-F1
#
_cell.length_a   1.000
_cell.length_b   1.000
_cell.length_c   1.000
_cell.angle_alpha   90.00
_cell.angle_beta   90.00
_cell.angle_gamma   90.00
#
_symmetry.space_group_name_H-M   'P 1'
#
loop_
_entity.id
_entity.type
_entity.pdbx_description
1 polymer ?
#
loop_
_entity_poly.entity_id
_entity_poly.type
_entity_poly.pdbx_seq_one_letter_code
_entity_poly.pdbx_strand_id
1 'polypeptide(L)' 'NREGKIYVWELQSSPPVLTARLSHTQSKSPIRQTAMSFDGSTILCCCEDGTIWRWDAVEVSSS' A
#
# COMPACT_ATOMS: atom_id res chain seq x y z
N ASN A 1 9.54 -6.63 1.15
CA ASN A 1 9.61 -5.59 2.20
C ASN A 1 9.82 -6.27 3.54
N ARG A 2 10.87 -5.95 4.32
CA ARG A 2 11.14 -6.60 5.63
C ARG A 2 10.47 -5.90 6.83
N GLU A 3 9.92 -4.72 6.63
CA GLU A 3 9.32 -3.88 7.67
C GLU A 3 7.78 -3.85 7.61
N GLY A 4 7.14 -4.65 6.76
CA GLY A 4 5.68 -4.69 6.66
C GLY A 4 5.02 -3.42 6.09
N LYS A 5 5.75 -2.65 5.27
CA LYS A 5 5.25 -1.39 4.66
C LYS A 5 4.88 -1.56 3.17
N ILE A 6 4.03 -0.68 2.65
CA ILE A 6 3.79 -0.56 1.20
C ILE A 6 4.15 0.85 0.78
N TYR A 7 4.76 0.98 -0.39
CA TYR A 7 5.15 2.25 -0.99
C TYR A 7 4.41 2.39 -2.33
N VAL A 8 3.71 3.50 -2.50
CA VAL A 8 2.94 3.82 -3.71
C VAL A 8 3.67 4.95 -4.43
N TRP A 9 3.92 4.77 -5.73
CA TRP A 9 4.69 5.69 -6.55
C TRP A 9 3.86 6.19 -7.73
N GLU A 10 3.98 7.48 -8.04
CA GLU A 10 3.50 8.07 -9.29
C GLU A 10 4.62 7.96 -10.33
N LEU A 11 4.36 7.17 -11.38
CA LEU A 11 5.35 6.85 -12.41
C LEU A 11 5.31 7.82 -13.61
N GLN A 12 4.24 8.60 -13.75
CA GLN A 12 4.13 9.59 -14.83
C GLN A 12 5.04 10.80 -14.62
N SER A 13 5.53 11.00 -13.39
CA SER A 13 6.52 12.02 -13.06
C SER A 13 7.95 11.54 -13.35
N SER A 14 8.84 12.46 -13.75
CA SER A 14 10.27 12.19 -13.95
C SER A 14 11.10 13.13 -13.08
N PRO A 15 11.74 12.63 -12.00
CA PRO A 15 11.74 11.24 -11.53
C PRO A 15 10.38 10.81 -10.93
N PRO A 16 10.13 9.49 -10.80
CA PRO A 16 8.95 8.97 -10.10
C PRO A 16 8.86 9.51 -8.67
N VAL A 17 7.65 9.83 -8.23
CA VAL A 17 7.41 10.45 -6.92
C VAL A 17 6.73 9.45 -5.98
N LEU A 18 7.21 9.34 -4.75
CA LEU A 18 6.52 8.55 -3.72
C LEU A 18 5.27 9.31 -3.28
N THR A 19 4.09 8.77 -3.57
CA THR A 19 2.80 9.43 -3.24
C THR A 19 2.25 8.99 -1.87
N ALA A 20 2.49 7.74 -1.47
CA ALA A 20 2.02 7.24 -0.19
C ALA A 20 2.92 6.16 0.41
N ARG A 21 2.96 6.13 1.75
CA ARG A 21 3.54 5.03 2.52
C ARG A 21 2.48 4.45 3.44
N LEU A 22 2.05 3.23 3.13
CA LEU A 22 1.03 2.52 3.90
C LEU A 22 1.71 1.62 4.92
N SER A 23 1.31 1.75 6.18
CA SER A 23 1.86 0.94 7.28
C SER A 23 0.85 0.85 8.41
N HIS A 24 0.79 -0.32 9.05
CA HIS A 24 0.05 -0.50 10.30
C HIS A 24 1.03 -0.85 11.43
N THR A 25 0.74 -0.45 12.66
CA THR A 25 1.65 -0.67 13.82
C THR A 25 1.89 -2.14 14.12
N GLN A 26 0.94 -3.01 13.75
CA GLN A 26 1.03 -4.46 13.87
C GLN A 26 1.60 -5.13 12.61
N SER A 27 1.75 -4.40 11.49
CA SER A 27 2.36 -4.91 10.27
C SER A 27 3.88 -4.88 10.38
N LYS A 28 4.44 -5.79 11.17
CA LYS A 28 5.90 -5.90 11.40
C LYS A 28 6.54 -7.03 10.59
N SER A 29 5.74 -7.97 10.11
CA SER A 29 6.20 -9.12 9.35
C SER A 29 6.51 -8.77 7.90
N PRO A 30 7.45 -9.48 7.26
CA PRO A 30 7.75 -9.27 5.86
C PRO A 30 6.53 -9.49 4.96
N ILE A 31 6.27 -8.54 4.06
CA ILE A 31 5.24 -8.69 3.02
C ILE A 31 5.78 -9.60 1.93
N ARG A 32 5.00 -10.64 1.60
CA ARG A 32 5.32 -11.64 0.58
C ARG A 32 4.61 -11.39 -0.74
N GLN A 33 3.40 -10.81 -0.70
CA GLN A 33 2.66 -10.45 -1.90
C GLN A 33 1.87 -9.16 -1.68
N THR A 34 1.66 -8.43 -2.76
CA THR A 34 0.79 -7.26 -2.83
C THR A 34 -0.16 -7.39 -4.01
N ALA A 35 -1.37 -6.87 -3.88
CA ALA A 35 -2.34 -6.74 -4.97
C ALA A 35 -3.03 -5.38 -4.90
N MET A 36 -3.52 -4.91 -6.04
CA MET A 36 -4.26 -3.66 -6.16
C MET A 36 -5.52 -3.91 -7.00
N SER A 37 -6.61 -3.24 -6.68
CA SER A 37 -7.81 -3.22 -7.54
C SER A 37 -7.51 -2.52 -8.87
N PHE A 38 -8.31 -2.80 -9.89
CA PHE A 38 -8.10 -2.24 -11.22
C PHE A 38 -8.18 -0.70 -11.24
N ASP A 39 -9.04 -0.12 -10.41
CA ASP A 39 -9.24 1.32 -10.24
C ASP A 39 -8.24 1.96 -9.25
N GLY A 40 -7.36 1.17 -8.63
CA GLY A 40 -6.39 1.65 -7.64
C GLY A 40 -6.99 2.05 -6.29
N SER A 41 -8.29 1.86 -6.08
CA SER A 41 -8.98 2.27 -4.85
C SER A 41 -8.70 1.34 -3.66
N THR A 42 -8.29 0.10 -3.88
CA THR A 42 -7.96 -0.86 -2.83
C THR A 42 -6.57 -1.46 -3.04
N ILE A 43 -5.79 -1.53 -1.96
CA ILE A 43 -4.50 -2.22 -1.92
C ILE A 43 -4.54 -3.30 -0.84
N LEU A 44 -4.03 -4.47 -1.18
CA LEU A 44 -3.87 -5.61 -0.27
C LEU A 44 -2.39 -5.98 -0.14
N CYS A 45 -2.00 -6.47 1.04
CA CYS A 45 -0.79 -7.27 1.17
C CYS A 45 -1.01 -8.48 2.07
N CYS A 46 -0.25 -9.53 1.81
CA CYS A 46 -0.13 -10.68 2.71
C CYS A 46 1.28 -10.72 3.32
N CYS A 47 1.30 -10.90 4.63
CA CYS A 47 2.50 -11.06 5.42
C CYS A 47 2.87 -12.54 5.56
N GLU A 48 4.14 -12.80 5.85
CA GLU A 48 4.66 -14.14 6.11
C GLU A 48 3.99 -14.85 7.30
N ASP A 49 3.48 -14.09 8.27
CA ASP A 49 2.74 -14.61 9.43
C ASP A 49 1.27 -14.95 9.11
N GLY A 50 0.85 -14.85 7.85
CA GLY A 50 -0.52 -15.11 7.40
C GLY A 50 -1.47 -13.92 7.57
N THR A 51 -1.01 -12.80 8.14
CA THR A 51 -1.84 -11.59 8.27
C THR A 51 -2.04 -10.93 6.92
N ILE A 52 -3.25 -10.43 6.67
CA ILE A 52 -3.60 -9.65 5.48
C ILE A 52 -3.94 -8.23 5.93
N TRP A 53 -3.36 -7.25 5.24
CA TRP A 53 -3.70 -5.84 5.43
C TRP A 53 -4.38 -5.30 4.18
N ARG A 54 -5.39 -4.46 4.39
CA ARG A 54 -6.12 -3.77 3.33
C ARG A 54 -6.12 -2.27 3.60
N TRP A 55 -5.93 -1.51 2.54
CA TRP A 55 -6.11 -0.06 2.53
C TRP A 55 -7.08 0.29 1.43
N ASP A 56 -8.04 1.14 1.76
CA ASP A 56 -8.99 1.70 0.81
C ASP A 56 -8.70 3.20 0.67
N ALA A 57 -8.73 3.69 -0.56
CA ALA A 57 -8.62 5.11 -0.86
C ALA A 57 -9.87 5.80 -0.33
N VAL A 58 -9.68 6.86 0.44
CA VAL A 58 -10.76 7.74 0.86
C VAL A 58 -10.87 8.88 -0.14
N GLU A 59 -12.03 9.00 -0.79
CA GLU A 59 -12.32 10.18 -1.58
C GLU A 59 -12.33 11.40 -0.66
N VAL A 60 -11.40 12.32 -0.89
CA VAL A 60 -11.46 13.64 -0.27
C VAL A 60 -12.38 14.47 -1.14
N SER A 61 -13.68 14.43 -0.84
CA SER A 61 -14.63 15.37 -1.42
C SER A 61 -14.20 16.77 -1.02
N SER A 62 -13.54 17.48 -1.94
CA SER A 62 -13.15 18.87 -1.75
C SER A 62 -14.44 19.69 -1.73
N SER A 63 -14.84 20.19 -0.56
CA SER A 63 -15.90 21.21 -0.43
C SER A 63 -15.32 22.60 -0.62
#